data_AF-A0A944DBK4-F1
#
_entry.id   AF-A0A944DBK4-F1
#
_cell.length_a   1.000
_cell.length_b   1.000
_cell.length_c   1.000
_cell.angle_alpha   90.00
_cell.angle_beta   90.00
_cell.angle_gamma   90.00
#
_symmetry.space_group_name_H-M   'P 1'
#
loop_
_entity.id
_entity.type
_entity.pdbx_description
1 polymer ?
#
loop_
_entity_poly.entity_id
_entity_poly.type
_entity_poly.pdbx_seq_one_letter_code
_entity_poly.pdbx_strand_id
1 'polypeptide(L)'
;MDRYTHIIIEWKMFKEALEYLNKHFVRLESRVEELGEIVSWLNKLEESIKGTSNSLQIIFKMLRVKYNQFRDSYQDSRKIISIVNDNMYFDSCRAVSKEELVSIRESIYKETLINDEILHLLGSLKNEGINSERIECFESVGCEISDIYQYNLQLLNKMDGMFRRI
;
A
#
# COMPACT_ATOMS: atom_id res chain seq x y z
N MET A 1 8.00 17.85 33.65
CA MET A 1 8.57 17.92 32.28
C MET A 1 8.14 19.26 31.71
N ASP A 2 9.06 20.12 31.29
CA ASP A 2 8.68 21.42 30.71
C ASP A 2 8.13 21.24 29.28
N ARG A 3 7.39 22.24 28.80
CA ARG A 3 6.74 22.23 27.47
C ARG A 3 7.74 22.02 26.33
N TYR A 4 8.99 22.48 26.53
CA TYR A 4 10.06 22.40 25.54
C TYR A 4 10.57 20.96 25.39
N THR A 5 10.77 20.28 26.52
CA THR A 5 11.15 18.86 26.57
C THR A 5 10.05 17.98 25.97
N HIS A 6 8.78 18.31 26.17
CA HIS A 6 7.65 17.60 25.56
C HIS A 6 7.66 17.71 24.03
N ILE A 7 7.83 18.93 23.50
CA ILE A 7 7.90 19.20 22.06
C ILE A 7 9.07 18.45 21.41
N ILE A 8 10.26 18.44 22.03
CA ILE A 8 11.44 17.74 21.49
C ILE A 8 11.21 16.22 21.39
N ILE A 9 10.57 15.62 22.40
CA ILE A 9 10.26 14.18 22.41
C ILE A 9 9.24 13.84 21.32
N GLU A 10 8.19 14.65 21.17
CA GLU A 10 7.20 14.45 20.13
C GLU A 10 7.82 14.58 18.73
N TRP A 11 8.70 15.56 18.49
CA TRP A 11 9.42 15.66 17.22
C TRP A 11 10.33 14.46 16.93
N LYS A 12 11.02 13.93 17.95
CA LYS A 12 11.85 12.74 17.79
C LYS A 12 11.01 11.52 17.42
N MET A 13 9.90 11.30 18.11
CA MET A 13 8.96 10.21 17.82
C MET A 13 8.34 10.34 16.42
N PHE A 14 8.05 11.57 15.98
CA PHE A 14 7.55 11.86 14.64
C PHE A 14 8.56 11.48 13.56
N LYS A 15 9.84 11.82 13.75
CA LYS A 15 10.92 11.45 12.84
C LYS A 15 11.11 9.93 12.75
N GLU A 16 11.13 9.25 13.89
CA GLU A 16 11.23 7.78 13.94
C GLU A 16 10.04 7.10 13.22
N ALA A 17 8.82 7.66 13.37
CA ALA A 17 7.65 7.19 12.66
C ALA A 17 7.79 7.35 11.13
N LEU A 18 8.28 8.50 10.65
CA LEU A 18 8.49 8.72 9.21
C LEU A 18 9.58 7.83 8.62
N GLU A 19 10.71 7.67 9.32
CA GLU A 19 11.76 6.74 8.90
C GLU A 19 11.25 5.30 8.81
N TYR A 20 10.37 4.91 9.74
CA TYR A 20 9.75 3.61 9.73
C TYR A 20 8.74 3.44 8.59
N LEU A 21 7.89 4.44 8.34
CA LEU A 21 6.97 4.48 7.19
C LEU A 21 7.76 4.27 5.89
N ASN A 22 8.87 4.98 5.72
CA ASN A 22 9.71 4.88 4.53
C ASN A 22 10.28 3.47 4.32
N LYS A 23 10.79 2.82 5.38
CA LYS A 23 11.28 1.43 5.31
C LYS A 23 10.19 0.45 4.87
N HIS A 24 8.96 0.65 5.32
CA HIS A 24 7.83 -0.19 4.92
C HIS A 24 7.40 0.03 3.48
N PHE A 25 7.48 1.26 2.96
CA PHE A 25 7.21 1.54 1.55
C PHE A 25 8.24 0.95 0.58
N VAL A 26 9.51 0.83 1.00
CA VAL A 26 10.53 0.08 0.25
C VAL A 26 10.18 -1.40 0.20
N ARG A 27 9.71 -1.98 1.31
CA ARG A 27 9.25 -3.37 1.31
C ARG A 27 8.02 -3.57 0.41
N LEU A 28 7.09 -2.61 0.39
CA LEU A 28 5.94 -2.62 -0.52
C LEU A 28 6.34 -2.64 -2.00
N GLU A 29 7.46 -2.01 -2.38
CA GLU A 29 7.92 -1.98 -3.78
C GLU A 29 8.11 -3.39 -4.34
N SER A 30 8.84 -4.24 -3.61
CA SER A 30 9.06 -5.63 -3.99
C SER A 30 7.76 -6.43 -4.10
N ARG A 31 6.78 -6.14 -3.25
CA ARG A 31 5.47 -6.83 -3.26
C ARG A 31 4.58 -6.35 -4.40
N VAL A 32 4.65 -5.07 -4.77
CA VAL A 32 3.96 -4.52 -5.95
C VAL A 32 4.52 -5.15 -7.23
N GLU A 33 5.84 -5.35 -7.31
CA GLU A 33 6.48 -6.03 -8.44
C GLU A 33 6.04 -7.50 -8.54
N GLU A 34 6.01 -8.21 -7.41
CA GLU A 34 5.47 -9.58 -7.34
C GLU A 34 3.99 -9.65 -7.75
N LEU A 35 3.17 -8.66 -7.34
CA LEU A 35 1.79 -8.52 -7.83
C LEU A 35 1.75 -8.29 -9.37
N GLY A 36 2.78 -7.69 -9.95
CA GLY A 36 2.89 -7.50 -11.40
C GLY A 36 3.16 -8.79 -12.16
N GLU A 37 3.90 -9.72 -11.56
CA GLU A 37 4.09 -11.06 -12.13
C GLU A 37 2.78 -11.85 -12.23
N ILE A 38 1.81 -11.56 -11.34
CA ILE A 38 0.46 -12.11 -11.38
C ILE A 38 -0.21 -11.78 -12.70
N VAL A 39 -0.22 -10.50 -13.09
CA VAL A 39 -0.93 -10.07 -14.30
C VAL A 39 -0.32 -10.70 -15.54
N SER A 40 1.01 -10.82 -15.59
CA SER A 40 1.69 -11.52 -16.68
C SER A 40 1.31 -13.01 -16.72
N TRP A 41 1.25 -13.67 -15.56
CA TRP A 41 0.83 -15.06 -15.46
C TRP A 41 -0.65 -15.24 -15.84
N LEU A 42 -1.55 -14.37 -15.38
CA LEU A 42 -2.97 -14.39 -15.71
C LEU A 42 -3.22 -14.19 -17.21
N ASN A 43 -2.44 -13.32 -17.88
CA ASN A 43 -2.54 -13.15 -19.34
C ASN A 43 -2.19 -14.45 -20.07
N LYS A 44 -1.11 -15.13 -19.66
CA LYS A 44 -0.73 -16.43 -20.23
C LYS A 44 -1.77 -17.51 -19.92
N LEU A 45 -2.37 -17.46 -18.74
CA LEU A 45 -3.43 -18.37 -18.33
C LEU A 45 -4.70 -18.16 -19.18
N GLU A 46 -5.11 -16.91 -19.39
CA GLU A 46 -6.23 -16.52 -20.26
C GLU A 46 -6.03 -17.03 -21.70
N GLU A 47 -4.81 -16.89 -22.24
CA GLU A 47 -4.45 -17.41 -23.58
C GLU A 47 -4.43 -18.94 -23.64
N SER A 48 -4.05 -19.60 -22.55
CA SER A 48 -3.93 -21.06 -22.46
C SER A 48 -5.29 -21.75 -22.32
N ILE A 49 -6.27 -21.10 -21.70
CA ILE A 49 -7.61 -21.65 -21.50
C ILE A 49 -8.55 -21.16 -22.62
N LYS A 50 -8.19 -21.47 -23.88
CA LYS A 50 -9.02 -21.14 -25.07
C LYS A 50 -10.48 -21.56 -24.84
N GLY A 51 -11.38 -20.58 -24.74
CA GLY A 51 -12.83 -20.81 -24.61
C GLY A 51 -13.39 -20.82 -23.19
N THR A 52 -12.72 -20.19 -22.21
CA THR A 52 -13.25 -20.02 -20.84
C THR A 52 -14.68 -19.45 -20.81
N SER A 53 -15.43 -19.88 -19.80
CA SER A 53 -16.61 -19.19 -19.26
C SER A 53 -16.44 -17.67 -19.26
N ASN A 54 -17.48 -16.94 -19.66
CA ASN A 54 -17.54 -15.47 -19.55
C ASN A 54 -17.17 -14.98 -18.12
N SER A 55 -17.43 -15.79 -17.08
CA SER A 55 -17.08 -15.43 -15.69
C SER A 55 -15.57 -15.28 -15.47
N LEU A 56 -14.75 -16.21 -15.98
CA LEU A 56 -13.30 -16.18 -15.82
C LEU A 56 -12.65 -15.00 -16.57
N GLN A 57 -13.14 -14.70 -17.79
CA GLN A 57 -12.67 -13.53 -18.54
C GLN A 57 -12.97 -12.21 -17.81
N ILE A 58 -14.14 -12.14 -17.17
CA ILE A 58 -14.50 -10.98 -16.35
C ILE A 58 -13.57 -10.87 -15.14
N ILE A 59 -13.29 -11.97 -14.43
CA ILE A 59 -12.39 -11.98 -13.27
C ILE A 59 -10.97 -11.55 -13.67
N PHE A 60 -10.42 -12.06 -14.78
CA PHE A 60 -9.09 -11.65 -15.26
C PHE A 60 -9.03 -10.18 -15.64
N LYS A 61 -10.05 -9.66 -16.33
CA LYS A 61 -10.13 -8.24 -16.67
C LYS A 61 -10.20 -7.37 -15.42
N MET A 62 -11.01 -7.77 -14.43
CA MET A 62 -11.11 -7.07 -13.15
C MET A 62 -9.78 -7.08 -12.39
N LEU A 63 -9.09 -8.23 -12.31
CA LEU A 63 -7.77 -8.33 -11.69
C LEU A 63 -6.75 -7.39 -12.36
N ARG A 64 -6.73 -7.32 -13.69
CA ARG A 64 -5.84 -6.42 -14.43
C ARG A 64 -6.13 -4.95 -14.11
N VAL A 65 -7.40 -4.57 -14.06
CA VAL A 65 -7.81 -3.20 -13.70
C VAL A 65 -7.42 -2.87 -12.26
N LYS A 66 -7.71 -3.76 -11.30
CA LYS A 66 -7.41 -3.54 -9.88
C LYS A 66 -5.91 -3.49 -9.61
N TYR A 67 -5.12 -4.35 -10.25
CA TYR A 67 -3.67 -4.27 -10.18
C TYR A 67 -3.14 -2.93 -10.71
N ASN A 68 -3.60 -2.47 -11.87
CA ASN A 68 -3.15 -1.18 -12.41
C ASN A 68 -3.53 -0.03 -11.48
N GLN A 69 -4.75 -0.03 -10.93
CA GLN A 69 -5.18 0.97 -9.93
C GLN A 69 -4.30 0.94 -8.67
N PHE A 70 -3.95 -0.26 -8.20
CA PHE A 70 -3.06 -0.43 -7.05
C PHE A 70 -1.67 0.13 -7.32
N ARG A 71 -1.08 -0.22 -8.46
CA ARG A 71 0.24 0.24 -8.90
C ARG A 71 0.30 1.76 -9.01
N ASP A 72 -0.70 2.38 -9.64
CA ASP A 72 -0.74 3.82 -9.82
C ASP A 72 -0.86 4.54 -8.47
N SER A 73 -1.74 4.04 -7.57
CA SER A 73 -1.88 4.60 -6.22
C SER A 73 -0.58 4.47 -5.42
N TYR A 74 0.05 3.30 -5.43
CA TYR A 74 1.34 3.07 -4.77
C TYR A 74 2.42 4.04 -5.25
N GLN A 75 2.48 4.31 -6.57
CA GLN A 75 3.41 5.28 -7.13
C GLN A 75 3.16 6.70 -6.62
N ASP A 76 1.90 7.09 -6.43
CA ASP A 76 1.55 8.38 -5.87
C ASP A 76 1.90 8.47 -4.38
N SER A 77 1.59 7.44 -3.59
CA SER A 77 2.04 7.36 -2.18
C SER A 77 3.56 7.44 -2.04
N ARG A 78 4.31 6.77 -2.93
CA ARG A 78 5.78 6.85 -2.96
C ARG A 78 6.28 8.26 -3.24
N LYS A 79 5.65 8.98 -4.17
CA LYS A 79 6.02 10.39 -4.45
C LYS A 79 5.78 11.27 -3.22
N ILE A 80 4.62 11.13 -2.58
CA ILE A 80 4.29 11.95 -1.40
C ILE A 80 5.29 11.66 -0.27
N ILE A 81 5.66 10.40 -0.05
CA ILE A 81 6.66 10.03 0.96
C ILE A 81 8.06 10.53 0.63
N SER A 82 8.45 10.52 -0.65
CA SER A 82 9.71 11.12 -1.09
C SER A 82 9.75 12.61 -0.78
N ILE A 83 8.67 13.34 -1.08
CA ILE A 83 8.55 14.78 -0.77
C ILE A 83 8.67 15.01 0.74
N VAL A 84 7.98 14.19 1.54
CA VAL A 84 8.07 14.25 3.00
C VAL A 84 9.51 13.99 3.48
N ASN A 85 10.18 12.97 2.97
CA ASN A 85 11.57 12.68 3.34
C ASN A 85 12.51 13.82 2.96
N ASP A 86 12.45 14.33 1.72
CA ASP A 86 13.30 15.44 1.25
C ASP A 86 13.11 16.69 2.13
N ASN A 87 11.88 16.97 2.55
CA ASN A 87 11.55 18.09 3.43
C ASN A 87 12.06 17.92 4.88
N MET A 88 12.40 16.69 5.30
CA MET A 88 12.98 16.42 6.63
C MET A 88 14.51 16.57 6.69
N TYR A 89 15.20 16.51 5.55
CA TYR A 89 16.67 16.58 5.49
C TYR A 89 17.22 18.00 5.34
N PHE A 90 16.38 18.99 4.99
CA PHE A 90 16.82 20.39 4.93
C PHE A 90 16.73 21.05 6.32
N ASP A 91 17.80 21.76 6.70
CA ASP A 91 17.96 22.59 7.90
C ASP A 91 16.87 23.67 8.14
N SER A 92 15.79 23.66 7.36
CA SER A 92 14.62 24.52 7.49
C SER A 92 13.39 23.83 8.08
N CYS A 93 13.45 22.53 8.43
CA CYS A 93 12.33 21.75 9.00
C CYS A 93 10.99 22.24 8.44
N ARG A 94 10.76 22.09 7.13
CA ARG A 94 9.43 22.34 6.61
C ARG A 94 8.57 21.19 7.13
N ALA A 95 7.91 21.45 8.26
CA ALA A 95 7.04 20.47 8.91
C ALA A 95 6.11 19.88 7.86
N VAL A 96 6.08 18.55 7.75
CA VAL A 96 5.06 17.86 6.96
C VAL A 96 3.73 18.46 7.36
N SER A 97 3.02 19.02 6.40
CA SER A 97 1.77 19.71 6.68
C SER A 97 0.71 18.67 7.04
N LYS A 98 -0.29 19.10 7.81
CA LYS A 98 -1.41 18.23 8.17
C LYS A 98 -2.12 17.72 6.92
N GLU A 99 -2.18 18.55 5.88
CA GLU A 99 -2.76 18.23 4.58
C GLU A 99 -1.94 17.13 3.86
N GLU A 100 -0.62 17.17 3.93
CA GLU A 100 0.26 16.12 3.38
C GLU A 100 0.02 14.78 4.10
N LEU A 101 -0.08 14.77 5.42
CA LEU A 101 -0.39 13.54 6.19
C LEU A 101 -1.79 12.99 5.89
N VAL A 102 -2.78 13.87 5.72
CA VAL A 102 -4.14 13.47 5.33
C VAL A 102 -4.11 12.82 3.95
N SER A 103 -3.39 13.41 3.00
CA SER A 103 -3.24 12.85 1.64
C SER A 103 -2.57 11.48 1.62
N ILE A 104 -1.49 11.27 2.41
CA ILE A 104 -0.86 9.95 2.57
C ILE A 104 -1.87 8.95 3.14
N ARG A 105 -2.60 9.34 4.18
CA ARG A 105 -3.57 8.46 4.85
C ARG A 105 -4.71 8.06 3.90
N GLU A 106 -5.26 9.00 3.15
CA GLU A 106 -6.31 8.73 2.16
C GLU A 106 -5.83 7.80 1.04
N SER A 107 -4.58 7.99 0.59
CA SER A 107 -3.96 7.11 -0.42
C SER A 107 -3.81 5.68 0.10
N ILE A 108 -3.32 5.51 1.34
CA ILE A 108 -3.19 4.20 1.98
C ILE A 108 -4.56 3.52 2.19
N TYR A 109 -5.60 4.26 2.57
CA TYR A 109 -6.95 3.71 2.66
C TYR A 109 -7.45 3.19 1.32
N LYS A 110 -7.25 3.97 0.25
CA LYS A 110 -7.62 3.57 -1.11
C LYS A 110 -6.86 2.32 -1.56
N GLU A 111 -5.57 2.25 -1.28
CA GLU A 111 -4.72 1.09 -1.60
C GLU A 111 -5.18 -0.17 -0.85
N THR A 112 -5.55 -0.04 0.42
CA THR A 112 -6.09 -1.14 1.22
C THR A 112 -7.36 -1.71 0.58
N LEU A 113 -8.30 -0.84 0.19
CA LEU A 113 -9.54 -1.26 -0.46
C LEU A 113 -9.28 -1.99 -1.79
N ILE A 114 -8.36 -1.47 -2.59
CA ILE A 114 -8.00 -2.11 -3.87
C ILE A 114 -7.36 -3.49 -3.63
N ASN A 115 -6.49 -3.61 -2.62
CA ASN A 115 -5.86 -4.87 -2.27
C ASN A 115 -6.87 -5.92 -1.80
N ASP A 116 -7.86 -5.53 -1.00
CA ASP A 116 -8.94 -6.42 -0.57
C ASP A 116 -9.77 -6.93 -1.75
N GLU A 117 -10.03 -6.08 -2.75
CA GLU A 117 -10.70 -6.48 -3.98
C GLU A 117 -9.84 -7.46 -4.81
N ILE A 118 -8.51 -7.28 -4.86
CA ILE A 118 -7.59 -8.22 -5.50
C ILE A 118 -7.66 -9.58 -4.81
N LEU A 119 -7.60 -9.62 -3.47
CA LEU A 119 -7.71 -10.86 -2.69
C LEU A 119 -9.05 -11.56 -2.94
N HIS A 120 -10.16 -10.82 -2.98
CA HIS A 120 -11.47 -11.37 -3.29
C HIS A 120 -11.53 -11.99 -4.70
N LEU A 121 -10.93 -11.32 -5.70
CA LEU A 121 -10.87 -11.82 -7.07
C LEU A 121 -9.98 -13.07 -7.19
N LEU A 122 -8.86 -13.14 -6.46
CA LEU A 122 -8.02 -14.33 -6.37
C LEU A 122 -8.79 -15.51 -5.75
N GLY A 123 -9.55 -15.27 -4.68
CA GLY A 123 -10.44 -16.28 -4.09
C GLY A 123 -11.53 -16.73 -5.07
N SER A 124 -12.04 -15.82 -5.90
CA SER A 124 -13.01 -16.15 -6.94
C SER A 124 -12.44 -17.07 -8.02
N LEU A 125 -11.15 -16.94 -8.37
CA LEU A 125 -10.47 -17.87 -9.27
C LEU A 125 -10.41 -19.29 -8.70
N LYS A 126 -10.17 -19.44 -7.39
CA LYS A 126 -10.18 -20.75 -6.71
C LYS A 126 -11.57 -21.39 -6.75
N ASN A 127 -12.61 -20.59 -6.54
CA ASN A 127 -14.00 -21.04 -6.63
C ASN A 127 -14.38 -21.51 -8.05
N GLU A 128 -13.78 -20.91 -9.08
CA GLU A 128 -13.92 -21.31 -10.48
C GLU A 128 -12.99 -22.49 -10.86
N GLY A 129 -12.32 -23.11 -9.88
CA GLY A 129 -11.50 -24.31 -10.06
C GLY A 129 -10.05 -24.04 -10.45
N ILE A 130 -9.61 -22.78 -10.51
CA ILE A 130 -8.21 -22.43 -10.72
C ILE A 130 -7.49 -22.46 -9.38
N ASN A 131 -6.99 -23.64 -9.02
CA ASN A 131 -6.16 -23.84 -7.84
C ASN A 131 -4.69 -23.95 -8.27
N SER A 132 -3.87 -23.00 -7.86
CA SER A 132 -2.44 -22.96 -8.16
C SER A 132 -1.68 -22.44 -6.95
N GLU A 133 -0.53 -23.04 -6.65
CA GLU A 133 0.44 -22.53 -5.66
C GLU A 133 0.80 -21.06 -5.91
N ARG A 134 0.71 -20.61 -7.18
CA ARG A 134 0.88 -19.20 -7.53
C ARG A 134 -0.21 -18.32 -6.96
N ILE A 135 -1.49 -18.74 -7.03
CA ILE A 135 -2.60 -17.98 -6.44
C ILE A 135 -2.45 -17.89 -4.92
N GLU A 136 -2.02 -18.98 -4.27
CA GLU A 136 -1.77 -18.97 -2.82
C GLU A 136 -0.60 -18.04 -2.44
N CYS A 137 0.48 -18.05 -3.23
CA CYS A 137 1.58 -17.09 -3.08
C CYS A 137 1.07 -15.64 -3.20
N PHE A 138 0.19 -15.38 -4.17
CA PHE A 138 -0.38 -14.04 -4.39
C PHE A 138 -1.33 -13.60 -3.28
N GLU A 139 -2.14 -14.51 -2.74
CA GLU A 139 -2.93 -14.26 -1.53
C GLU A 139 -2.03 -13.91 -0.34
N SER A 140 -0.92 -14.63 -0.16
CA SER A 140 0.07 -14.33 0.88
C SER A 140 0.69 -12.95 0.71
N VAL A 141 1.08 -12.58 -0.51
CA VAL A 141 1.62 -11.24 -0.82
C VAL A 141 0.59 -10.15 -0.54
N GLY A 142 -0.67 -10.35 -0.94
CA GLY A 142 -1.75 -9.42 -0.65
C GLY A 142 -2.00 -9.27 0.86
N CYS A 143 -1.94 -10.36 1.64
CA CYS A 143 -2.04 -10.29 3.10
C CYS A 143 -0.89 -9.49 3.73
N GLU A 144 0.35 -9.70 3.29
CA GLU A 144 1.50 -8.91 3.76
C GLU A 144 1.32 -7.42 3.45
N ILE A 145 0.80 -7.09 2.28
CA ILE A 145 0.47 -5.71 1.90
C ILE A 145 -0.57 -5.11 2.85
N SER A 146 -1.64 -5.85 3.16
CA SER A 146 -2.67 -5.41 4.11
C SER A 146 -2.07 -5.15 5.51
N ASP A 147 -1.22 -6.04 6.00
CA ASP A 147 -0.54 -5.86 7.30
C ASP A 147 0.31 -4.59 7.33
N ILE A 148 1.05 -4.32 6.24
CA ILE A 148 1.86 -3.12 6.11
C ILE A 148 0.98 -1.87 6.12
N TYR A 149 -0.12 -1.84 5.36
CA TYR A 149 -1.01 -0.68 5.33
C TYR A 149 -1.72 -0.45 6.66
N GLN A 150 -2.19 -1.50 7.34
CA GLN A 150 -2.78 -1.39 8.67
C GLN A 150 -1.79 -0.78 9.67
N TYR A 151 -0.54 -1.22 9.64
CA TYR A 151 0.51 -0.64 10.47
C TYR A 151 0.73 0.84 10.14
N ASN A 152 0.85 1.19 8.85
CA ASN A 152 1.05 2.57 8.42
C ASN A 152 -0.11 3.49 8.84
N LEU A 153 -1.36 3.01 8.76
CA LEU A 153 -2.54 3.75 9.23
C LEU A 153 -2.48 4.00 10.75
N GLN A 154 -2.07 3.01 11.54
CA GLN A 154 -1.90 3.19 12.98
C GLN A 154 -0.83 4.23 13.29
N LEU A 155 0.25 4.24 12.53
CA LEU A 155 1.34 5.19 12.68
C LEU A 155 0.90 6.62 12.34
N LEU A 156 0.20 6.80 11.22
CA LEU A 156 -0.34 8.10 10.80
C LEU A 156 -1.38 8.62 11.80
N ASN A 157 -2.21 7.75 12.38
CA ASN A 157 -3.16 8.14 13.43
C ASN A 157 -2.45 8.60 14.71
N LYS A 158 -1.34 7.97 15.09
CA LYS A 158 -0.49 8.43 16.19
C LYS A 158 0.12 9.81 15.89
N MET A 159 0.61 10.02 14.67
CA MET A 159 1.18 11.29 14.23
C MET A 159 0.14 12.43 14.22
N ASP A 160 -1.09 12.21 13.72
CA ASP A 160 -2.18 13.19 13.80
C ASP A 160 -2.54 13.55 15.26
N GLY A 161 -2.48 12.56 16.16
CA GLY A 161 -2.67 12.78 17.60
C GLY A 161 -1.62 13.69 18.24
N MET A 162 -0.38 13.68 17.73
CA MET A 162 0.72 14.53 18.21
C MET A 162 0.54 15.97 17.72
N PHE A 163 0.14 16.17 16.46
CA PHE A 163 -0.19 17.50 15.92
C PHE A 163 -1.32 18.21 16.66
N ARG A 164 -2.28 17.48 17.25
CA ARG A 164 -3.37 18.08 18.04
C ARG A 164 -2.93 18.55 19.43
N ARG A 165 -1.76 18.13 19.92
CA ARG A 165 -1.27 18.39 21.28
C ARG A 165 -0.22 19.50 21.35
N ILE A 166 0.45 19.77 20.23
CA ILE A 166 1.39 20.88 20.03
C ILE A 166 0.61 22.18 19.82
#